data_AF-A0A354DJ76-F1
#
_entry.id   AF-A0A354DJ76-F1
#
_cell.length_a   1.000
_cell.length_b   1.000
_cell.length_c   1.000
_cell.angle_alpha   90.00
_cell.angle_beta   90.00
_cell.angle_gamma   90.00
#
_symmetry.space_group_name_H-M   'P 1'
#
loop_
_entity.id
_entity.type
_entity.pdbx_description
1 polymer ?
#
loop_
_entity_poly.entity_id
_entity_poly.type
_entity_poly.pdbx_seq_one_letter_code
_entity_poly.pdbx_strand_id
1 'polypeptide(L)' 'GTSDQDIYIPVLNSNGEKKYRKFGTVANGVFIAYAPLENPKLAVSVVIPQGGYGGKSCGGIARKIFEIYDKYYGL' A
#
# COMPACT_ATOMS: atom_id res chain seq x y z
N GLY A 1 -7.32 -1.76 1.62
CA GLY A 1 -7.14 -3.19 1.88
C GLY A 1 -5.74 -3.49 2.40
N THR A 2 -5.41 -4.76 2.55
CA THR A 2 -4.04 -5.27 2.71
C THR A 2 -3.53 -5.75 1.36
N SER A 3 -2.22 -5.69 1.13
CA SER A 3 -1.55 -6.39 0.05
C SER A 3 -0.45 -7.25 0.65
N ASP A 4 -0.62 -8.56 0.57
CA ASP A 4 0.35 -9.51 1.11
C ASP A 4 1.50 -9.68 0.13
N GLN A 5 2.72 -9.62 0.65
CA GLN A 5 3.95 -9.75 -0.11
C GLN A 5 4.82 -10.85 0.49
N ASP A 6 5.17 -11.82 -0.34
CA ASP A 6 6.07 -12.90 0.04
C ASP A 6 7.53 -12.49 -0.16
N ILE A 7 8.33 -12.64 0.89
CA ILE A 7 9.77 -12.38 0.87
C ILE A 7 10.49 -13.71 0.68
N TYR A 8 11.37 -13.77 -0.32
CA TYR A 8 12.20 -14.95 -0.60
C TYR A 8 13.66 -14.66 -0.30
N ILE A 9 14.32 -15.59 0.38
CA ILE A 9 15.76 -15.54 0.63
C ILE A 9 16.46 -16.68 -0.12
N PRO A 10 17.67 -16.43 -0.67
CA PRO A 10 18.47 -17.48 -1.27
C PRO A 10 19.03 -18.40 -0.19
N VAL A 11 18.97 -19.69 -0.45
CA VAL A 11 19.55 -20.76 0.36
C VAL A 11 20.46 -21.57 -0.55
N LEU A 12 21.67 -21.86 -0.08
CA LEU A 12 22.60 -22.71 -0.82
C LEU A 12 22.28 -24.17 -0.51
N ASN A 13 22.10 -24.98 -1.55
CA ASN A 13 22.08 -26.42 -1.41
C ASN A 13 23.51 -26.94 -1.21
N SER A 14 23.66 -28.17 -0.69
CA SER A 14 24.96 -28.82 -0.52
C SER A 14 25.81 -28.89 -1.81
N ASN A 15 25.15 -28.79 -2.97
CA ASN A 15 25.78 -28.82 -4.29
C ASN A 15 26.20 -27.41 -4.81
N GLY A 16 26.03 -26.36 -4.00
CA GLY A 16 26.34 -24.97 -4.37
C GLY A 16 25.26 -24.24 -5.17
N GLU A 17 24.15 -24.92 -5.49
CA GLU A 17 23.02 -24.32 -6.22
C GLU A 17 22.20 -23.37 -5.34
N LYS A 18 21.77 -22.24 -5.90
CA LYS A 18 20.89 -21.27 -5.23
C LYS A 18 19.43 -21.73 -5.34
N LYS A 19 18.79 -22.00 -4.20
CA LYS A 19 17.35 -22.25 -4.10
C LYS A 19 16.68 -21.14 -3.28
N TYR A 20 15.56 -20.60 -3.75
CA TYR A 20 14.82 -19.58 -3.01
C TYR A 20 13.79 -20.23 -2.08
N ARG A 21 13.81 -19.84 -0.81
CA ARG A 21 12.84 -20.25 0.20
C ARG A 21 12.02 -19.04 0.64
N LYS A 22 10.71 -19.21 0.79
CA LYS A 22 9.84 -18.21 1.42
C LYS A 22 10.30 -17.98 2.86
N PHE A 23 10.75 -16.76 3.16
CA PHE A 23 11.17 -16.31 4.47
C PHE A 23 9.98 -15.91 5.33
N GLY A 24 9.03 -15.20 4.74
CA GLY A 24 7.81 -14.75 5.43
C GLY A 24 6.89 -13.99 4.49
N THR A 25 5.69 -13.69 4.98
CA THR A 25 4.71 -12.84 4.31
C THR A 25 4.56 -11.55 5.11
N VAL A 26 4.65 -10.40 4.44
CA VAL A 26 4.40 -9.09 5.04
C VAL A 26 3.16 -8.47 4.42
N ALA A 27 2.36 -7.78 5.23
CA ALA A 27 1.15 -7.11 4.76
C ALA A 27 1.41 -5.61 4.57
N ASN A 28 1.22 -5.11 3.36
CA ASN A 28 1.30 -3.70 3.01
C ASN A 28 -0.07 -3.04 3.14
N GLY A 29 -0.09 -1.82 3.68
CA GLY A 29 -1.29 -0.97 3.67
C GLY A 29 -1.51 -0.42 2.29
N VAL A 30 -2.67 -0.71 1.69
CA VAL A 30 -3.05 -0.14 0.39
C VAL A 30 -4.41 0.54 0.49
N PHE A 31 -4.53 1.75 -0.03
CA PHE A 31 -5.76 2.51 -0.03
C PHE A 31 -5.89 3.31 -1.32
N ILE A 32 -7.05 3.19 -1.96
CA ILE A 32 -7.39 3.91 -3.19
C ILE A 32 -8.74 4.55 -2.95
N ALA A 33 -8.85 5.85 -3.25
CA ALA A 33 -10.10 6.59 -3.15
C ALA A 33 -10.13 7.69 -4.20
N TYR A 34 -11.34 8.19 -4.48
CA TYR A 34 -11.56 9.36 -5.31
C TYR A 34 -12.64 10.26 -4.70
N ALA A 35 -12.62 11.53 -5.06
CA ALA A 35 -13.65 12.50 -4.66
C ALA A 35 -13.75 13.65 -5.68
N PRO A 36 -14.90 14.33 -5.77
CA PRO A 36 -16.23 13.96 -5.25
C PRO A 36 -16.83 12.68 -5.88
N LEU A 37 -17.94 12.19 -5.34
CA LEU A 37 -18.61 10.98 -5.86
C LEU A 37 -19.28 11.22 -7.22
N GLU A 38 -20.04 12.30 -7.36
CA GLU A 38 -20.84 12.55 -8.57
C GLU A 38 -20.02 13.06 -9.75
N ASN A 39 -18.97 13.84 -9.49
CA ASN A 39 -18.05 14.34 -10.51
C ASN A 39 -16.60 14.24 -10.01
N PRO A 40 -15.94 13.07 -10.17
CA PRO A 40 -14.60 12.84 -9.63
C PRO A 40 -13.57 13.82 -10.18
N LYS A 41 -12.90 14.56 -9.29
CA LYS A 41 -11.83 15.50 -9.64
C LYS A 41 -10.45 15.05 -9.19
N LEU A 42 -10.38 14.27 -8.11
CA LEU A 42 -9.14 13.80 -7.54
C LEU A 42 -9.23 12.30 -7.23
N ALA A 43 -8.25 11.53 -7.71
CA ALA A 43 -8.01 10.15 -7.31
C ALA A 43 -6.67 10.05 -6.57
N VAL A 44 -6.65 9.32 -5.45
CA VAL A 44 -5.48 9.17 -4.58
C VAL A 44 -5.23 7.69 -4.35
N SER A 45 -3.98 7.26 -4.53
CA SER A 45 -3.49 5.96 -4.12
C SER A 45 -2.39 6.13 -3.06
N VAL A 46 -2.53 5.44 -1.94
CA VAL A 46 -1.58 5.43 -0.84
C VAL A 46 -1.14 4.01 -0.59
N VAL A 47 0.18 3.80 -0.57
CA VAL A 47 0.81 2.51 -0.26
C VAL A 47 1.79 2.73 0.89
N ILE A 48 1.62 1.98 1.97
CA ILE A 48 2.51 1.97 3.13
C ILE A 48 3.10 0.56 3.26
N PRO A 49 4.40 0.39 2.96
CA PRO A 49 5.08 -0.88 3.15
C PRO A 49 4.97 -1.36 4.60
N GLN A 50 4.66 -2.64 4.80
CA GLN A 50 4.46 -3.25 6.12
C GLN A 50 3.37 -2.56 6.97
N GLY A 51 2.53 -1.72 6.36
CA GLY A 51 1.49 -0.94 7.03
C GLY A 51 0.22 -1.73 7.36
N GLY A 52 0.16 -3.03 7.07
CA GLY A 52 -0.99 -3.88 7.35
C GLY A 52 -2.26 -3.41 6.63
N TYR A 53 -3.34 -3.13 7.37
CA TYR A 53 -4.63 -2.79 6.77
C TYR A 53 -4.71 -1.32 6.37
N GLY A 54 -4.81 -1.06 5.07
CA GLY A 54 -4.78 0.29 4.49
C GLY A 54 -5.87 1.24 5.01
N GLY A 55 -7.02 0.75 5.48
CA GLY A 55 -8.01 1.62 6.15
C GLY A 55 -7.47 2.25 7.43
N LYS A 56 -6.64 1.52 8.19
CA LYS A 56 -6.03 2.00 9.44
C LYS A 56 -4.75 2.80 9.18
N SER A 57 -3.87 2.29 8.32
CA SER A 57 -2.55 2.90 8.10
C SER A 57 -2.59 4.04 7.07
N CYS A 58 -3.37 3.89 6.00
CA CYS A 58 -3.40 4.85 4.89
C CYS A 58 -4.56 5.85 4.97
N GLY A 59 -5.66 5.51 5.66
CA GLY A 59 -6.89 6.32 5.69
C GLY A 59 -6.66 7.76 6.16
N GLY A 60 -5.86 7.95 7.22
CA GLY A 60 -5.53 9.28 7.74
C GLY A 60 -4.69 10.12 6.76
N ILE A 61 -3.81 9.48 5.97
CA ILE A 61 -3.00 10.17 4.96
C ILE A 61 -3.89 10.60 3.79
N ALA A 62 -4.72 9.69 3.28
CA ALA A 62 -5.65 9.99 2.20
C ALA A 62 -6.60 11.13 2.58
N ARG A 63 -7.14 11.12 3.80
CA ARG A 63 -7.99 12.20 4.32
C ARG A 63 -7.29 13.56 4.25
N LYS A 64 -6.07 13.67 4.75
CA LYS A 64 -5.32 14.93 4.72
C LYS A 64 -5.04 15.41 3.30
N ILE A 65 -4.78 14.49 2.35
CA ILE A 65 -4.61 14.85 0.94
C ILE A 65 -5.89 15.47 0.39
N PHE A 66 -7.06 14.86 0.64
CA PHE A 66 -8.35 15.43 0.23
C PHE A 66 -8.62 16.79 0.90
N GLU A 67 -8.40 16.92 2.22
CA GLU A 67 -8.59 18.17 2.96
C GLU A 67 -7.72 19.32 2.40
N ILE A 68 -6.45 19.03 2.09
CA ILE A 68 -5.53 20.02 1.51
C ILE A 68 -5.97 20.39 0.09
N TYR A 69 -6.29 19.40 -0.74
CA TYR A 69 -6.68 19.65 -2.12
C TYR A 69 -7.96 20.48 -2.19
N ASP A 70 -8.97 20.14 -1.38
CA ASP A 70 -10.22 20.89 -1.27
C ASP A 70 -9.97 22.35 -0.86
N LYS A 71 -9.09 22.58 0.12
CA LYS A 71 -8.73 23.93 0.57
C LYS A 71 -8.14 24.81 -0.54
N TYR A 72 -7.33 24.27 -1.45
CA TYR A 72 -6.61 25.05 -2.45
C TYR A 72 -7.29 25.09 -3.83
N TYR A 73 -8.01 24.04 -4.19
CA TYR A 73 -8.56 23.85 -5.54
C TYR A 73 -10.07 23.59 -5.55
N GLY A 74 -10.65 23.12 -4.45
CA GLY A 74 -12.05 22.74 -4.34
C GLY A 74 -12.35 21.39 -4.99
N LEU A 75 -12.93 20.48 -4.20
CA LEU A 75 -13.47 19.21 -4.69
C LEU A 75 -14.89 19.39 -5.22
#